data_AF-A0A095TVG6-F1
#
_entry.id   AF-A0A095TVG6-F1
#
_cell.length_a   1.000
_cell.length_b   1.000
_cell.length_c   1.000
_cell.angle_alpha   90.00
_cell.angle_beta   90.00
_cell.angle_gamma   90.00
#
_symmetry.space_group_name_H-M   'P 1'
#
loop_
_entity.id
_entity.type
_entity.pdbx_description
1 polymer ?
#
loop_
_entity_poly.entity_id
_entity_poly.type
_entity_poly.pdbx_seq_one_letter_code
_entity_poly.pdbx_strand_id
1 'polypeptide(L)' 'MESRDYLEMTFRSINCFSDDGKLDVNELDSLVEIAMRDGEIDDNEKRVLRNIIDRLTDAELTDDMQVRVQSLQEQHGI' A
#
# COMPACT_ATOMS: atom_id res chain seq x y z
N MET A 1 -14.52 15.68 6.42
CA MET A 1 -13.30 16.35 5.91
C MET A 1 -12.59 15.26 5.16
N GLU A 2 -12.39 15.39 3.85
CA GLU A 2 -11.74 14.32 3.07
C GLU A 2 -10.29 14.21 3.52
N SER A 3 -9.90 12.99 3.91
CA SER A 3 -8.52 12.72 4.31
C SER A 3 -7.60 12.75 3.10
N ARG A 4 -6.35 13.17 3.34
CA ARG A 4 -5.36 13.39 2.29
C ARG A 4 -4.27 12.33 2.33
N ASP A 5 -4.54 11.22 3.00
CA ASP A 5 -3.61 10.15 3.30
C ASP A 5 -3.19 9.46 2.01
N TYR A 6 -4.08 9.35 1.01
CA TYR A 6 -3.74 8.91 -0.34
C TYR A 6 -2.60 9.73 -1.00
N LEU A 7 -2.47 11.03 -0.71
CA LEU A 7 -1.34 11.86 -1.20
C LEU A 7 -0.04 11.49 -0.49
N GLU A 8 -0.09 11.28 0.82
CA GLU A 8 1.07 10.84 1.62
C GLU A 8 1.53 9.43 1.20
N MET A 9 0.58 8.52 0.97
CA MET A 9 0.84 7.18 0.44
C MET A 9 1.48 7.22 -0.95
N THR A 10 0.96 8.07 -1.84
CA THR A 10 1.52 8.24 -3.19
C THR A 10 2.96 8.77 -3.11
N PHE A 11 3.20 9.76 -2.26
CA PHE A 11 4.53 10.33 -2.07
C PHE A 11 5.50 9.31 -1.45
N ARG A 12 5.09 8.58 -0.41
CA ARG A 12 5.92 7.53 0.19
C ARG A 12 6.20 6.41 -0.77
N SER A 13 5.21 5.95 -1.54
CA SER A 13 5.40 4.90 -2.54
C SER A 13 6.48 5.28 -3.56
N ILE A 14 6.48 6.54 -4.05
CA ILE A 14 7.53 7.02 -4.95
C ILE A 14 8.92 6.99 -4.28
N ASN A 15 9.01 7.31 -2.99
CA ASN A 15 10.27 7.27 -2.24
C ASN A 15 10.75 5.82 -2.02
N CYS A 16 9.86 4.88 -1.65
CA CYS A 16 10.17 3.45 -1.54
C CYS A 16 10.76 2.91 -2.85
N PHE A 17 10.11 3.23 -3.98
CA PHE A 17 10.62 2.88 -5.31
C PHE A 17 11.87 3.68 -5.75
N SER A 18 12.28 4.72 -5.03
CA SER A 18 13.48 5.50 -5.37
C SER A 18 14.72 5.12 -4.55
N ASP A 19 14.55 4.52 -3.37
CA ASP A 19 15.66 4.18 -2.46
C ASP A 19 16.33 2.83 -2.83
N ASP A 20 15.58 1.73 -2.83
CA ASP A 20 16.06 0.40 -3.28
C ASP A 20 15.37 -0.07 -4.58
N GLY A 21 14.41 0.70 -5.09
CA GLY A 21 13.64 0.33 -6.28
C GLY A 21 12.61 -0.76 -6.06
N LYS A 22 12.35 -1.12 -4.80
CA LYS A 22 11.51 -2.24 -4.39
C LYS A 22 10.58 -1.84 -3.26
N LEU A 23 9.47 -2.55 -3.15
CA LEU A 23 8.52 -2.49 -2.06
C LEU A 23 8.59 -3.80 -1.26
N ASP A 24 9.03 -3.69 -0.02
CA ASP A 24 8.96 -4.78 0.95
C ASP A 24 7.64 -4.77 1.74
N VAL A 25 7.31 -5.88 2.39
CA VAL A 25 6.11 -5.99 3.23
C VAL A 25 6.06 -4.91 4.33
N ASN A 26 7.21 -4.53 4.89
CA ASN A 26 7.28 -3.49 5.92
C ASN A 26 6.87 -2.11 5.37
N GLU A 27 7.19 -1.84 4.11
CA GLU A 27 6.81 -0.60 3.43
C GLU A 27 5.34 -0.60 3.07
N LEU A 28 4.81 -1.74 2.61
CA LEU A 28 3.37 -1.91 2.43
C LEU A 28 2.62 -1.71 3.75
N ASP A 29 3.12 -2.25 4.86
CA ASP A 29 2.51 -2.07 6.19
C ASP A 29 2.47 -0.59 6.57
N SER A 30 3.59 0.11 6.40
CA SER A 30 3.69 1.55 6.66
C SER A 30 2.72 2.38 5.82
N LEU A 31 2.41 1.95 4.59
CA LEU A 31 1.42 2.59 3.72
C LEU A 31 -0.01 2.32 4.19
N VAL A 32 -0.29 1.10 4.64
CA VAL A 32 -1.59 0.72 5.22
C VAL A 32 -1.83 1.46 6.54
N GLU A 33 -0.81 1.62 7.37
CA GLU A 33 -0.92 2.42 8.61
C GLU A 33 -1.29 3.88 8.33
N ILE A 34 -0.76 4.47 7.25
CA ILE A 34 -1.17 5.82 6.81
C ILE A 34 -2.62 5.79 6.35
N ALA A 35 -3.00 4.82 5.52
CA ALA A 35 -4.38 4.69 5.03
C ALA A 35 -5.38 4.49 6.18
N MET A 36 -4.96 3.83 7.27
CA MET A 36 -5.77 3.59 8.45
C MET A 36 -5.71 4.70 9.49
N ARG A 37 -4.93 5.76 9.28
CA ARG A 37 -4.74 6.81 10.29
C ARG A 37 -6.07 7.45 10.71
N ASP A 38 -6.99 7.62 9.76
CA ASP A 38 -8.32 8.18 10.01
C ASP A 38 -9.38 7.12 10.37
N GLY A 39 -8.97 5.86 10.50
CA GLY A 39 -9.80 4.74 10.96
C GLY A 39 -10.60 4.03 9.86
N GLU A 40 -10.59 4.54 8.63
CA GLU A 40 -11.17 3.88 7.46
C GLU A 40 -10.29 4.07 6.22
N ILE A 41 -10.27 3.07 5.34
CA ILE A 41 -9.60 3.16 4.03
C ILE A 41 -10.67 3.47 3.00
N ASP A 42 -10.63 4.69 2.45
CA ASP A 42 -11.58 5.19 1.46
C ASP A 42 -11.23 4.76 0.03
N ASP A 43 -12.09 5.09 -0.93
CA ASP A 43 -11.88 4.73 -2.34
C ASP A 43 -10.58 5.28 -2.95
N ASN A 44 -10.09 6.44 -2.51
CA ASN A 44 -8.83 7.01 -2.97
C ASN A 44 -7.64 6.21 -2.42
N GLU A 45 -7.63 5.90 -1.12
CA GLU A 45 -6.57 5.07 -0.54
C GLU A 45 -6.55 3.67 -1.19
N LYS A 46 -7.73 3.06 -1.39
CA LYS A 46 -7.86 1.78 -2.10
C LYS A 46 -7.25 1.83 -3.50
N ARG A 47 -7.50 2.92 -4.25
CA ARG A 47 -6.93 3.10 -5.60
C ARG A 47 -5.42 3.24 -5.57
N VAL A 48 -4.87 3.91 -4.56
CA VAL A 48 -3.42 4.04 -4.39
C VAL A 48 -2.80 2.69 -4.02
N LEU A 49 -3.34 1.99 -3.01
CA LEU A 49 -2.88 0.65 -2.62
C LEU A 49 -2.89 -0.33 -3.79
N ARG A 50 -4.00 -0.38 -4.56
CA ARG A 50 -4.07 -1.21 -5.77
C ARG A 50 -2.98 -0.86 -6.78
N ASN A 51 -2.75 0.42 -7.06
CA ASN A 51 -1.70 0.82 -8.00
C ASN A 51 -0.31 0.41 -7.55
N ILE A 52 -0.05 0.42 -6.24
CA ILE A 52 1.22 0.01 -5.66
C ILE A 52 1.40 -1.50 -5.81
N ILE A 53 0.37 -2.27 -5.45
CA ILE A 53 0.36 -3.73 -5.56
C ILE A 53 0.49 -4.18 -7.03
N ASP A 54 -0.19 -3.50 -7.95
CA ASP A 54 -0.13 -3.80 -9.40
C ASP A 54 1.26 -3.55 -10.00
N ARG A 55 2.06 -2.69 -9.37
CA ARG A 55 3.44 -2.40 -9.77
C ARG A 55 4.47 -3.36 -9.18
N LEU A 56 4.07 -4.22 -8.24
CA LEU A 56 4.97 -5.21 -7.66
C LEU A 56 5.43 -6.19 -8.72
N THR A 57 6.73 -6.50 -8.69
CA THR A 57 7.31 -7.55 -9.53
C THR A 57 7.19 -8.92 -8.85
N ASP A 58 7.32 -9.99 -9.63
CA ASP A 58 7.41 -11.38 -9.10
C ASP A 58 8.50 -11.55 -8.03
N ALA A 59 9.56 -10.74 -8.08
CA ALA A 59 10.64 -10.77 -7.10
C ALA A 59 10.24 -10.18 -5.74
N GLU A 60 9.24 -9.30 -5.72
CA GLU A 60 8.72 -8.63 -4.51
C GLU A 60 7.48 -9.34 -3.96
N LEU A 61 6.77 -10.09 -4.81
CA LEU A 61 5.68 -10.99 -4.44
C LEU A 61 6.19 -12.25 -3.72
N THR A 62 6.91 -12.05 -2.62
CA THR A 62 7.29 -13.11 -1.69
C THR A 62 6.04 -13.70 -1.00
N ASP A 63 6.16 -14.90 -0.43
CA ASP A 63 5.06 -15.54 0.31
C ASP A 63 4.44 -14.59 1.37
N ASP A 64 5.27 -13.81 2.06
CA ASP A 64 4.84 -12.86 3.09
C ASP A 64 4.05 -11.68 2.48
N MET A 65 4.56 -11.13 1.38
CA MET A 65 3.87 -10.08 0.62
C MET A 65 2.51 -10.57 0.11
N GLN A 66 2.45 -11.80 -0.43
CA GLN A 66 1.20 -12.38 -0.93
C GLN A 66 0.16 -12.55 0.19
N VAL A 67 0.58 -13.07 1.35
CA VAL A 67 -0.28 -13.21 2.53
C VAL A 67 -0.77 -11.84 3.00
N ARG A 68 0.11 -10.83 3.00
CA ARG A 68 -0.26 -9.47 3.40
C ARG A 68 -1.25 -8.84 2.43
N VAL A 69 -0.98 -8.90 1.12
CA VAL A 69 -1.88 -8.41 0.07
C VAL A 69 -3.24 -9.09 0.18
N GLN A 70 -3.28 -10.42 0.29
CA GLN A 70 -4.53 -11.16 0.43
C GLN A 70 -5.32 -10.72 1.67
N SER A 71 -4.63 -10.55 2.80
CA SER A 71 -5.26 -10.06 4.04
C SER A 71 -5.88 -8.67 3.87
N LEU A 72 -5.22 -7.78 3.12
CA LEU A 72 -5.74 -6.44 2.84
C LEU A 72 -6.94 -6.49 1.88
N GLN A 73 -6.92 -7.37 0.87
CA GLN A 73 -8.04 -7.58 -0.03
C GLN A 73 -9.28 -8.07 0.74
N GLU A 74 -9.10 -9.02 1.65
CA GLU A 74 -10.21 -9.55 2.47
C GLU A 74 -10.74 -8.53 3.49
N GLN A 75 -9.87 -7.76 4.12
CA GLN A 75 -10.26 -6.79 5.16
C GLN A 75 -10.85 -5.50 4.59
N HIS A 76 -10.36 -5.04 3.43
CA HIS A 76 -10.68 -3.71 2.91
C HIS A 76 -11.33 -3.70 1.52
N GLY A 77 -11.39 -4.86 0.85
CA GLY A 77 -11.96 -4.95 -0.50
C GLY A 77 -11.14 -4.17 -1.53
N ILE A 78 -9.82 -4.12 -1.35
CA ILE A 78 -8.89 -3.72 -2.41
C ILE A 78 -8.72 -4.86 -3.42
#